data_AF-A0A9D5FQX8-F1
#
_entry.id   AF-A0A9D5FQX8-F1
#
_cell.length_a   1.000
_cell.length_b   1.000
_cell.length_c   1.000
_cell.angle_alpha   90.00
_cell.angle_beta   90.00
_cell.angle_gamma   90.00
#
_symmetry.space_group_name_H-M   'P 1'
#
loop_
_entity.id
_entity.type
_entity.pdbx_description
1 polymer ?
#
loop_
_entity_poly.entity_id
_entity_poly.type
_entity_poly.pdbx_seq_one_letter_code
_entity_poly.pdbx_strand_id
1 'polypeptide(L)'
;MTKYTLFTLFAAFTLLVSCTDGVDDAKKTSPVGKTGDVSITANDAVWTYYSLEQGKTVGTSAFGDSSADSEWRQRTDWDIAVCGDLIRTNSGMSGTGNGGIQVVSDDYNQLQNVPQSGYIIDHFE
;
A
#
# COMPACT_ATOMS: atom_id res chain seq x y z
N MET A 1 -26.58 -44.38 -59.57
CA MET A 1 -27.18 -43.11 -60.02
C MET A 1 -26.48 -41.98 -59.32
N THR A 2 -25.89 -41.15 -60.14
CA THR A 2 -24.97 -40.04 -59.88
C THR A 2 -25.70 -38.84 -59.29
N LYS A 3 -25.07 -38.13 -58.34
CA LYS A 3 -24.96 -36.66 -58.37
C LYS A 3 -23.89 -36.22 -57.37
N TYR A 4 -22.71 -35.96 -57.92
CA TYR A 4 -21.68 -35.10 -57.33
C TYR A 4 -22.20 -33.66 -57.36
N THR A 5 -22.03 -32.92 -56.27
CA THR A 5 -22.13 -31.46 -56.29
C THR A 5 -20.76 -30.89 -55.93
N LEU A 6 -20.23 -30.17 -56.91
CA LEU A 6 -18.92 -29.55 -57.01
C LEU A 6 -18.87 -28.26 -56.17
N PHE A 7 -17.70 -28.02 -55.56
CA PHE A 7 -17.00 -26.73 -55.42
C PHE A 7 -17.72 -25.52 -54.82
N THR A 8 -17.20 -25.03 -53.68
CA THR A 8 -16.70 -23.65 -53.64
C THR A 8 -15.56 -23.48 -52.63
N LEU A 9 -14.41 -23.09 -53.17
CA LEU A 9 -13.22 -22.59 -52.50
C LEU A 9 -13.54 -21.22 -51.89
N PHE A 10 -13.25 -20.98 -50.61
CA PHE A 10 -12.80 -19.66 -50.18
C PHE A 10 -11.85 -19.81 -48.99
N ALA A 11 -10.56 -19.71 -49.31
CA ALA A 11 -9.49 -19.54 -48.35
C ALA A 11 -9.59 -18.13 -47.75
N ALA A 12 -9.63 -18.04 -46.43
CA ALA A 12 -9.34 -16.81 -45.70
C ALA A 12 -8.48 -17.15 -44.49
N PHE A 13 -7.23 -17.47 -44.79
CA PHE A 13 -6.14 -17.52 -43.82
C PHE A 13 -5.72 -16.07 -43.58
N THR A 14 -6.39 -15.37 -42.67
CA THR A 14 -5.99 -14.04 -42.24
C THR A 14 -4.86 -14.17 -41.21
N LEU A 15 -3.65 -14.26 -41.74
CA LEU A 15 -2.42 -13.92 -41.04
C LEU A 15 -2.52 -12.45 -40.60
N LEU A 16 -2.93 -12.21 -39.36
CA LEU A 16 -2.68 -10.93 -38.71
C LEU A 16 -1.18 -10.87 -38.41
N VAL A 17 -0.52 -10.09 -39.27
CA VAL A 17 0.80 -9.51 -39.09
C VAL A 17 0.90 -8.96 -37.66
N SER A 18 1.61 -9.68 -36.80
CA SER A 18 2.11 -9.14 -35.55
C SER A 18 3.34 -8.30 -35.89
N CYS A 19 3.14 -6.99 -36.02
CA CYS A 19 4.25 -6.05 -36.06
C CYS A 19 4.99 -6.14 -34.71
N THR A 20 6.21 -6.66 -34.77
CA THR A 20 7.27 -6.31 -33.85
C THR A 20 7.57 -4.83 -34.02
N ASP A 21 7.48 -4.04 -32.95
CA ASP A 21 8.39 -2.95 -32.62
C ASP A 21 8.09 -2.45 -31.21
N GLY A 22 9.15 -2.25 -30.42
CA GLY A 22 9.10 -1.57 -29.13
C GLY A 22 9.16 -2.50 -27.93
N VAL A 23 10.37 -2.77 -27.44
CA VAL A 23 10.59 -3.01 -26.01
C VAL A 23 10.26 -1.68 -25.33
N ASP A 24 8.98 -1.46 -25.08
CA ASP A 24 8.57 -0.46 -24.12
C ASP A 24 8.75 -1.11 -22.76
N ASP A 25 9.92 -0.87 -22.17
CA ASP A 25 10.09 -0.86 -20.73
C ASP A 25 9.08 0.17 -20.19
N ALA A 26 7.83 -0.28 -20.05
CA ALA A 26 6.80 0.40 -19.29
C ALA A 26 7.32 0.42 -17.86
N LYS A 27 8.16 1.42 -17.59
CA LYS A 27 8.47 1.91 -16.26
C LYS A 27 7.10 2.13 -15.65
N LYS A 28 6.64 1.16 -14.85
CA LYS A 28 5.39 1.23 -14.13
C LYS A 28 5.44 2.57 -13.42
N THR A 29 4.70 3.54 -13.94
CA THR A 29 4.40 4.76 -13.22
C THR A 29 3.64 4.27 -12.01
N SER A 30 4.35 4.14 -10.89
CA SER A 30 3.73 3.89 -9.60
C SER A 30 2.57 4.89 -9.49
N PRO A 31 1.36 4.45 -9.12
CA PRO A 31 0.26 5.38 -8.91
C PRO A 31 0.77 6.47 -7.97
N VAL A 32 0.71 7.73 -8.44
CA VAL A 32 1.11 8.89 -7.64
C VAL A 32 0.32 8.81 -6.34
N GLY A 33 1.02 8.59 -5.22
CA GLY A 33 0.41 8.53 -3.91
C GLY A 33 -0.33 9.84 -3.60
N LYS A 34 -1.38 9.78 -2.78
CA LYS A 34 -1.97 11.01 -2.22
C LYS A 34 -0.89 11.71 -1.38
N THR A 35 -0.71 13.01 -1.59
CA THR A 35 0.14 13.86 -0.76
C THR A 35 -0.72 14.90 -0.02
N GLY A 36 -0.28 15.31 1.16
CA GLY A 36 -0.97 16.31 1.97
C GLY A 36 -0.46 16.32 3.41
N ASP A 37 -0.86 17.36 4.13
CA ASP A 37 -0.57 17.50 5.55
C ASP A 37 -1.58 16.72 6.38
N VAL A 38 -1.09 16.03 7.40
CA VAL A 38 -1.92 15.34 8.40
C VAL A 38 -1.70 16.00 9.74
N SER A 39 -2.78 16.49 10.36
CA SER A 39 -2.77 17.03 11.72
C SER A 39 -3.45 16.05 12.67
N ILE A 40 -2.68 15.50 13.62
CA ILE A 40 -3.19 14.63 14.67
C ILE A 40 -2.91 15.30 16.02
N THR A 41 -3.94 15.46 16.84
CA THR A 41 -3.77 15.94 18.20
C THR A 41 -3.15 14.84 19.04
N ALA A 42 -1.91 15.04 19.49
CA ALA A 42 -1.24 14.13 20.42
C ALA A 42 -1.67 14.38 21.87
N ASN A 43 -1.70 13.32 22.67
CA ASN A 43 -2.02 13.33 24.09
C ASN A 43 -1.21 12.21 24.77
N ASP A 44 -0.66 12.47 25.96
CA ASP A 44 0.23 11.52 26.64
C ASP A 44 -0.51 10.37 27.35
N ALA A 45 -1.84 10.46 27.47
CA ALA A 45 -2.67 9.46 28.13
C ALA A 45 -3.42 8.55 27.15
N VAL A 46 -3.44 8.86 25.85
CA VAL A 46 -4.16 8.06 24.84
C VAL A 46 -3.38 7.91 23.55
N TRP A 47 -3.44 6.70 22.98
CA TRP A 47 -3.11 6.49 21.58
C TRP A 47 -4.22 7.04 20.69
N THR A 48 -3.85 7.80 19.67
CA THR A 48 -4.75 8.21 18.58
C THR A 48 -4.35 7.50 17.30
N TYR A 49 -5.24 6.64 16.80
CA TYR A 49 -4.98 5.79 15.63
C TYR A 49 -5.50 6.47 14.36
N TYR A 50 -4.69 6.49 13.31
CA TYR A 50 -4.98 7.17 12.06
C TYR A 50 -4.84 6.22 10.87
N SER A 51 -5.77 6.35 9.93
CA SER A 51 -5.71 5.68 8.63
C SER A 51 -5.21 6.65 7.57
N LEU A 52 -4.07 6.35 6.96
CA LEU A 52 -3.51 7.06 5.81
C LEU A 52 -4.39 6.87 4.57
N GLU A 53 -4.95 5.68 4.39
CA GLU A 53 -5.87 5.40 3.26
C GLU A 53 -7.13 6.27 3.33
N GLN A 54 -7.77 6.31 4.51
CA GLN A 54 -9.01 7.06 4.74
C GLN A 54 -8.76 8.54 5.04
N GLY A 55 -7.54 8.93 5.40
CA GLY A 55 -7.18 10.29 5.78
C GLY A 55 -7.91 10.77 7.04
N LYS A 56 -8.08 9.91 8.05
CA LYS A 56 -8.77 10.28 9.30
C LYS A 56 -8.35 9.42 10.50
N THR A 57 -8.62 9.96 11.69
CA THR A 57 -8.60 9.20 12.95
C THR A 57 -9.68 8.12 12.93
N VAL A 58 -9.32 6.90 13.31
CA VAL A 58 -10.22 5.73 13.37
C VAL A 58 -10.49 5.23 14.79
N GLY A 59 -9.88 5.86 15.79
CA GLY A 59 -10.23 5.69 17.20
C GLY A 59 -9.08 6.06 18.14
N THR A 60 -9.30 5.77 19.43
CA THR A 60 -8.33 5.98 20.50
C THR A 60 -8.31 4.80 21.49
N SER A 61 -7.25 4.69 22.27
CA SER A 61 -7.15 3.78 23.43
C SER A 61 -6.33 4.42 24.54
N ALA A 62 -6.53 3.97 25.78
CA ALA A 62 -5.72 4.44 26.90
C ALA A 62 -4.27 3.93 26.78
N PHE A 63 -3.32 4.80 27.12
CA PHE A 63 -1.92 4.41 27.19
C PHE A 63 -1.71 3.37 28.30
N GLY A 64 -1.01 2.27 27.97
CA GLY A 64 -0.71 1.18 28.91
C GLY A 64 -1.87 0.20 29.16
N ASP A 65 -2.98 0.30 28.43
CA ASP A 65 -4.07 -0.68 28.49
C ASP A 65 -3.77 -1.89 27.59
N SER A 66 -3.31 -2.98 28.21
CA SER A 66 -2.95 -4.20 27.50
C SER A 66 -4.12 -4.90 26.81
N SER A 67 -5.35 -4.73 27.30
CA SER A 67 -6.54 -5.29 26.65
C SER A 67 -6.82 -4.51 25.38
N ALA A 68 -6.83 -3.18 25.47
CA ALA A 68 -7.02 -2.32 24.30
C ALA A 68 -5.90 -2.52 23.27
N ASP A 69 -4.64 -2.63 23.70
CA ASP A 69 -3.52 -2.90 22.78
C ASP A 69 -3.69 -4.23 22.04
N SER A 70 -4.17 -5.29 22.71
CA SER A 70 -4.46 -6.58 22.08
C SER A 70 -5.60 -6.50 21.05
N GLU A 71 -6.63 -5.69 21.32
CA GLU A 71 -7.73 -5.46 20.38
C GLU A 71 -7.26 -4.66 19.16
N TRP A 72 -6.55 -3.56 19.39
CA TRP A 72 -6.03 -2.70 18.32
C TRP A 72 -4.98 -3.39 17.46
N ARG A 73 -4.19 -4.30 18.03
CA ARG A 73 -3.24 -5.13 17.28
C ARG A 73 -3.91 -5.99 16.21
N GLN A 74 -5.15 -6.40 16.43
CA GLN A 74 -5.90 -7.24 15.48
C GLN A 74 -6.58 -6.42 14.37
N ARG A 75 -6.63 -5.10 14.51
CA ARG A 75 -7.27 -4.21 13.54
C ARG A 75 -6.36 -3.89 12.37
N THR A 76 -6.94 -3.82 11.18
CA THR A 76 -6.25 -3.52 9.92
C THR A 76 -6.67 -2.18 9.32
N ASP A 77 -7.51 -1.42 10.01
CA ASP A 77 -8.08 -0.15 9.52
C ASP A 77 -7.31 1.09 9.98
N TRP A 78 -6.13 0.91 10.57
CA TRP A 78 -5.21 1.96 11.00
C TRP A 78 -3.79 1.66 10.51
N ASP A 79 -3.00 2.71 10.29
CA ASP A 79 -1.64 2.63 9.75
C ASP A 79 -0.58 3.11 10.76
N ILE A 80 -0.87 4.26 11.40
CA ILE A 80 -0.01 4.89 12.39
C ILE A 80 -0.83 5.29 13.63
N ALA A 81 -0.18 5.35 14.79
CA ALA A 81 -0.77 5.95 15.98
C ALA A 81 0.26 6.81 16.74
N VAL A 82 -0.24 7.85 17.41
CA VAL A 82 0.56 8.78 18.21
C VAL A 82 0.04 8.86 19.66
N CYS A 83 0.94 8.94 20.62
CA CYS A 83 0.67 9.14 22.05
C CYS A 83 1.80 9.99 22.65
N GLY A 84 1.54 11.27 22.94
CA GLY A 84 2.59 12.22 23.30
C GLY A 84 3.68 12.31 22.23
N ASP A 85 4.91 11.97 22.61
CA ASP A 85 6.09 11.88 21.74
C ASP A 85 6.32 10.47 21.13
N LEU A 86 5.44 9.51 21.45
CA LEU A 86 5.51 8.14 20.93
C LEU A 86 4.77 8.01 19.61
N ILE A 87 5.37 7.22 18.71
CA ILE A 87 4.79 6.82 17.43
C ILE A 87 4.83 5.30 17.35
N ARG A 88 3.76 4.69 16.84
CA ARG A 88 3.77 3.28 16.45
C ARG A 88 3.15 3.07 15.08
N THR A 89 3.55 1.98 14.43
CA THR A 89 2.98 1.51 13.17
C THR A 89 2.14 0.26 13.36
N ASN A 90 1.21 0.01 12.45
CA ASN A 90 0.50 -1.27 12.38
C ASN A 90 1.45 -2.36 11.85
N SER A 91 2.33 -2.84 12.73
CA SER A 91 3.29 -3.91 12.50
C SER A 91 3.86 -4.41 13.83
N GLY A 92 4.71 -5.43 13.75
CA GLY A 92 5.51 -5.91 14.88
C GLY A 92 4.66 -6.29 16.10
N MET A 93 4.94 -5.65 17.24
CA MET A 93 4.20 -5.93 18.48
C MET A 93 2.90 -5.13 18.61
N SER A 94 2.77 -4.01 17.90
CA SER A 94 1.56 -3.19 17.93
C SER A 94 0.49 -3.57 16.93
N GLY A 95 0.81 -4.32 15.88
CA GLY A 95 -0.15 -4.63 14.81
C GLY A 95 0.21 -5.84 13.96
N THR A 96 -0.77 -6.39 13.25
CA THR A 96 -0.58 -7.51 12.29
C THR A 96 -0.36 -7.04 10.85
N GLY A 97 -0.38 -5.72 10.61
CA GLY A 97 -0.09 -5.12 9.32
C GLY A 97 1.40 -5.21 8.93
N ASN A 98 1.68 -4.72 7.72
CA ASN A 98 3.03 -4.68 7.14
C ASN A 98 3.68 -3.28 7.26
N GLY A 99 3.25 -2.47 8.24
CA GLY A 99 3.78 -1.12 8.45
C GLY A 99 5.24 -1.11 8.91
N GLY A 100 5.84 0.08 8.91
CA GLY A 100 7.18 0.33 9.43
C GLY A 100 7.64 1.75 9.08
N ILE A 101 8.67 2.22 9.76
CA ILE A 101 9.23 3.56 9.56
C ILE A 101 10.62 3.44 8.96
N GLN A 102 10.92 4.25 7.95
CA GLN A 102 12.25 4.39 7.38
C GLN A 102 12.64 5.88 7.38
N VAL A 103 13.86 6.15 7.83
CA VAL A 103 14.45 7.48 7.78
C VAL A 103 15.35 7.57 6.56
N VAL A 104 15.08 8.54 5.69
CA VAL A 104 15.89 8.84 4.52
C VAL A 104 16.51 10.23 4.64
N SER A 105 17.63 10.44 3.96
CA SER A 105 18.32 11.73 3.95
C SER A 105 17.72 12.74 2.98
N ASP A 106 16.98 12.28 1.97
CA ASP A 106 16.39 13.13 0.95
C ASP A 106 15.20 13.93 1.51
N ASP A 107 15.02 15.16 1.03
CA ASP A 107 13.82 15.94 1.33
C ASP A 107 12.55 15.23 0.82
N TYR A 108 11.42 15.43 1.49
CA TYR A 108 10.13 14.82 1.11
C TYR A 108 9.79 15.05 -0.38
N ASN A 109 10.02 16.27 -0.89
CA ASN A 109 9.74 16.61 -2.29
C ASN A 109 10.78 16.05 -3.29
N GLN A 110 11.95 15.61 -2.81
CA GLN A 110 13.03 15.07 -3.63
C GLN A 110 13.02 13.55 -3.68
N LEU A 111 12.35 12.88 -2.73
CA LEU A 111 12.25 11.43 -2.68
C LEU A 111 11.33 10.89 -3.79
N GLN A 112 11.93 10.50 -4.92
CA GLN A 112 11.20 9.96 -6.08
C GLN A 112 10.95 8.44 -6.00
N ASN A 113 11.81 7.71 -5.28
CA ASN A 113 11.69 6.26 -5.12
C ASN A 113 11.78 5.94 -3.64
N VAL A 114 10.82 5.16 -3.14
CA VAL A 114 10.87 4.66 -1.76
C VAL A 114 11.99 3.62 -1.61
N PRO A 115 12.72 3.62 -0.48
CA PRO A 115 13.62 2.53 -0.14
C PRO A 115 12.90 1.18 -0.22
N GLN A 116 13.57 0.13 -0.67
CA GLN A 116 12.97 -1.21 -0.74
C GLN A 116 13.21 -2.03 0.53
N SER A 117 14.01 -1.51 1.47
CA SER A 117 14.38 -2.19 2.72
C SER A 117 14.74 -1.18 3.81
N GLY A 118 14.96 -1.70 5.02
CA GLY A 118 15.36 -0.92 6.20
C GLY A 118 14.22 -0.27 6.97
N TYR A 119 12.97 -0.64 6.67
CA TYR A 119 11.83 -0.26 7.49
C TYR A 119 11.92 -0.94 8.85
N ILE A 120 11.90 -0.13 9.90
CA ILE A 120 11.87 -0.56 11.29
C ILE A 120 10.41 -0.83 11.64
N ILE A 121 10.12 -2.06 12.07
CA ILE A 121 8.80 -2.44 12.59
C ILE A 121 8.73 -2.14 14.09
N ASP A 122 7.50 -2.04 14.60
CA ASP A 122 7.28 -1.67 15.99
C ASP A 122 7.75 -2.75 16.99
N HIS A 123 8.47 -2.31 18.01
CA HIS A 123 8.94 -3.14 19.13
C HIS A 123 8.82 -2.35 20.45
N PHE A 124 8.61 -3.06 21.56
CA PHE A 124 8.72 -2.55 22.92
C PHE A 124 10.20 -2.46 23.24
N GLU A 125 10.64 -1.31 23.71
CA GLU A 125 11.94 -1.16 24.37
C GLU A 125 11.92 -1.76 25.79
#